data_AF-A0A349XW76-F1
#
_entry.id   AF-A0A349XW76-F1
#
_cell.length_a   1.000
_cell.length_b   1.000
_cell.length_c   1.000
_cell.angle_alpha   90.00
_cell.angle_beta   90.00
_cell.angle_gamma   90.00
#
_symmetry.space_group_name_H-M   'P 1'
#
loop_
_entity.id
_entity.type
_entity.pdbx_description
1 polymer ?
#
loop_
_entity_poly.entity_id
_entity_poly.type
_entity_poly.pdbx_seq_one_letter_code
_entity_poly.pdbx_strand_id
1 'polypeptide(L)'
;RRILKLDALDPFNRDPNAADRGTLYHTIIERYSREGHIPGTSASLSAMQRILDECFDAENLPPHVDVIWQPRFAAVARAFIDWEKERHPSIRHSFFEARAGQEIVEAGIRLTGVADRIDIKTNGQADIIDYKTGLAPSVNQARALLDPQLALEAAALMRGAFREAGSPTPENLIYVRLRPGERFFADQVNNEHSSRSGKRPPKSAIELATESIEQLTKFVHSLRNGENGFASRLVPEEQQSYGGEYDHLARVSEWSTAEPGDGDDD
;
A
#
# COMPACT_ATOMS: atom_id res chain seq x y z
N ARG A 1 -13.56 13.90 -3.87
CA ARG A 1 -12.28 14.62 -4.04
C ARG A 1 -11.81 14.92 -5.48
N ARG A 2 -11.41 13.97 -6.34
CA ARG A 2 -10.74 14.36 -7.62
C ARG A 2 -11.68 14.76 -8.76
N ILE A 3 -12.86 14.15 -8.85
CA ILE A 3 -13.86 14.46 -9.89
C ILE A 3 -14.81 15.55 -9.39
N LEU A 4 -15.54 15.27 -8.30
CA LEU A 4 -16.53 16.19 -7.75
C LEU A 4 -15.93 17.30 -6.86
N LYS A 5 -14.63 17.26 -6.54
CA LYS A 5 -13.96 18.24 -5.65
C LYS A 5 -14.64 18.48 -4.30
N LEU A 6 -15.39 17.49 -3.84
CA LEU A 6 -15.94 17.46 -2.50
C LEU A 6 -14.88 16.94 -1.54
N ASP A 7 -14.64 17.71 -0.48
CA ASP A 7 -13.91 17.31 0.71
C ASP A 7 -14.92 16.96 1.80
N ALA A 8 -14.68 15.84 2.49
CA ALA A 8 -15.40 15.53 3.71
C ALA A 8 -15.09 16.62 4.75
N LEU A 9 -16.12 17.01 5.52
CA LEU A 9 -15.95 17.97 6.60
C LEU A 9 -15.18 17.31 7.73
N ASP A 10 -14.10 17.95 8.19
CA ASP A 10 -13.39 17.51 9.38
C ASP A 10 -14.28 17.69 10.62
N PRO A 11 -14.33 16.71 11.54
CA PRO A 11 -15.04 16.86 12.80
C PRO A 11 -14.47 18.03 13.61
N PHE A 12 -15.34 18.74 14.33
CA PHE A 12 -14.99 19.95 15.11
C PHE A 12 -13.99 19.68 16.26
N ASN A 13 -13.70 18.42 16.58
CA ASN A 13 -12.59 18.00 17.43
C ASN A 13 -12.20 16.59 16.99
N ARG A 14 -11.02 16.42 16.40
CA ARG A 14 -10.59 15.12 15.86
C ARG A 14 -9.36 14.64 16.61
N ASP A 15 -9.53 13.53 17.33
CA ASP A 15 -8.39 12.76 17.80
C ASP A 15 -7.63 12.18 16.59
N PRO A 16 -6.28 12.08 16.66
CA PRO A 16 -5.47 11.42 15.64
C PRO A 16 -6.06 10.07 15.25
N ASN A 17 -6.29 9.88 13.95
CA ASN A 17 -6.97 8.69 13.44
C ASN A 17 -5.96 7.62 12.95
N ALA A 18 -6.48 6.50 12.45
CA ALA A 18 -5.65 5.42 11.94
C ALA A 18 -4.76 5.81 10.73
N ALA A 19 -5.20 6.79 9.92
CA ALA A 19 -4.43 7.30 8.79
C ALA A 19 -3.26 8.17 9.27
N ASP A 20 -3.47 9.04 10.27
CA ASP A 20 -2.42 9.86 10.88
C ASP A 20 -1.31 8.97 11.47
N ARG A 21 -1.70 7.88 12.15
CA ARG A 21 -0.76 6.85 12.61
C ARG A 21 0.03 6.23 11.46
N GLY A 22 -0.65 5.93 10.35
CA GLY A 22 -0.03 5.37 9.15
C GLY A 22 1.07 6.28 8.62
N THR A 23 0.74 7.56 8.41
CA THR A 23 1.69 8.57 7.94
C THR A 23 2.89 8.69 8.87
N LEU A 24 2.67 8.84 10.18
CA LEU A 24 3.76 8.93 11.16
C LEU A 24 4.69 7.70 11.10
N TYR A 25 4.12 6.50 11.00
CA TYR A 25 4.90 5.26 10.95
C TYR A 25 5.74 5.18 9.67
N HIS A 26 5.18 5.53 8.51
CA HIS A 26 5.94 5.59 7.25
C HIS A 26 7.08 6.59 7.36
N THR A 27 6.80 7.81 7.85
CA THR A 27 7.81 8.87 8.00
C THR A 27 8.98 8.43 8.88
N ILE A 28 8.73 7.76 10.01
CA ILE A 28 9.83 7.29 10.88
C ILE A 28 10.67 6.24 10.17
N ILE A 29 10.03 5.24 9.53
CA ILE A 29 10.74 4.18 8.81
C ILE A 29 11.55 4.75 7.65
N GLU A 30 10.96 5.63 6.86
CA GLU A 30 11.63 6.30 5.75
C GLU A 30 12.86 7.10 6.23
N ARG A 31 12.68 7.96 7.25
CA ARG A 31 13.77 8.77 7.82
C ARG A 31 14.91 7.88 8.32
N TYR A 32 14.59 6.82 9.05
CA TYR A 32 15.59 5.87 9.52
C TYR A 32 16.35 5.20 8.36
N SER A 33 15.62 4.68 7.37
CA SER A 33 16.24 3.95 6.27
C SER A 33 17.10 4.86 5.39
N ARG A 34 16.74 6.14 5.23
CA ARG A 34 17.55 7.13 4.49
C ARG A 34 18.88 7.46 5.15
N GLU A 35 19.02 7.32 6.47
CA GLU A 35 20.30 7.57 7.14
C GLU A 35 21.36 6.49 6.86
N GLY A 36 20.97 5.35 6.29
CA GLY A 36 21.91 4.37 5.75
C GLY A 36 22.76 3.65 6.81
N HIS A 37 22.30 3.57 8.06
CA HIS A 37 22.99 2.83 9.11
C HIS A 37 22.97 1.32 8.85
N ILE A 38 24.06 0.63 9.22
CA ILE A 38 24.10 -0.84 9.18
C ILE A 38 23.09 -1.37 10.22
N PRO A 39 22.04 -2.12 9.82
CA PRO A 39 21.00 -2.57 10.73
C PRO A 39 21.52 -3.46 11.86
N GLY A 40 20.99 -3.25 13.07
CA GLY A 40 21.33 -4.03 14.26
C GLY A 40 22.64 -3.61 14.96
N THR A 41 23.31 -2.56 14.47
CA THR A 41 24.40 -1.91 15.19
C THR A 41 23.87 -0.98 16.29
N SER A 42 24.70 -0.66 17.28
CA SER A 42 24.34 0.33 18.32
C SER A 42 24.02 1.71 17.73
N ALA A 43 24.71 2.10 16.65
CA ALA A 43 24.44 3.32 15.91
C ALA A 43 23.05 3.29 15.26
N SER A 44 22.69 2.20 14.58
CA SER A 44 21.36 1.99 13.99
C SER A 44 20.24 2.08 15.06
N LEU A 45 20.40 1.40 16.19
CA LEU A 45 19.43 1.44 17.29
C LEU A 45 19.27 2.85 17.88
N SER A 46 20.39 3.56 18.06
CA SER A 46 20.39 4.93 18.59
C SER A 46 19.76 5.92 17.60
N ALA A 47 20.03 5.75 16.31
CA ALA A 47 19.42 6.56 15.26
C ALA A 47 17.91 6.36 15.18
N MET A 48 17.45 5.11 15.21
CA MET A 48 16.02 4.80 15.23
C MET A 48 15.31 5.42 16.43
N GLN A 49 15.88 5.29 17.64
CA GLN A 49 15.30 5.89 18.84
C GLN A 49 15.21 7.41 18.72
N ARG A 50 16.30 8.06 18.28
CA ARG A 50 16.33 9.52 18.07
C ARG A 50 15.26 9.97 17.06
N ILE A 51 15.14 9.31 15.91
CA ILE A 51 14.16 9.67 14.87
C ILE A 51 12.73 9.46 15.37
N LEU A 52 12.50 8.37 16.10
CA LEU A 52 11.23 8.11 16.76
C LEU A 52 10.86 9.27 17.68
N ASP A 53 11.74 9.66 18.60
CA ASP A 53 11.49 10.76 19.54
C ASP A 53 11.23 12.08 18.78
N GLU A 54 12.09 12.43 17.82
CA GLU A 54 11.92 13.64 17.00
C GLU A 54 10.60 13.68 16.23
N CYS A 55 10.15 12.55 15.66
CA CYS A 55 8.90 12.48 14.91
C CYS A 55 7.67 12.56 15.82
N PHE A 56 7.69 11.89 16.97
CA PHE A 56 6.57 11.95 17.92
C PHE A 56 6.45 13.35 18.55
N ASP A 57 7.57 13.98 18.90
CA ASP A 57 7.60 15.36 19.39
C ASP A 57 7.06 16.35 18.33
N ALA A 58 7.44 16.17 17.05
CA ALA A 58 6.99 17.03 15.96
C ALA A 58 5.49 16.87 15.65
N GLU A 59 4.94 15.66 15.80
CA GLU A 59 3.52 15.40 15.59
C GLU A 59 2.65 16.06 16.69
N ASN A 60 3.23 16.33 17.88
CA ASN A 60 2.57 17.00 19.00
C ASN A 60 1.19 16.40 19.34
N LEU A 61 1.16 15.06 19.43
CA LEU A 61 -0.05 14.29 19.67
C LEU A 61 -0.67 14.60 21.04
N PRO A 62 -2.00 14.46 21.20
CA PRO A 62 -2.62 14.49 22.52
C PRO A 62 -1.93 13.48 23.47
N PRO A 63 -1.64 13.83 24.73
CA PRO A 63 -0.85 12.98 25.64
C PRO A 63 -1.39 11.55 25.79
N HIS A 64 -2.71 11.39 25.74
CA HIS A 64 -3.37 10.09 25.85
C HIS A 64 -3.22 9.20 24.61
N VAL A 65 -2.97 9.79 23.43
CA VAL A 65 -2.65 9.08 22.19
C VAL A 65 -1.17 8.72 22.17
N ASP A 66 -0.32 9.70 22.48
CA ASP A 66 1.13 9.55 22.48
C ASP A 66 1.61 8.40 23.39
N VAL A 67 1.14 8.39 24.64
CA VAL A 67 1.46 7.33 25.63
C VAL A 67 1.10 5.92 25.17
N ILE A 68 0.18 5.78 24.21
CA ILE A 68 -0.23 4.50 23.63
C ILE A 68 0.59 4.19 22.36
N TRP A 69 0.79 5.18 21.49
CA TRP A 69 1.38 4.97 20.17
C TRP A 69 2.89 4.83 20.23
N GLN A 70 3.56 5.62 21.06
CA GLN A 70 5.01 5.66 21.13
C GLN A 70 5.62 4.32 21.58
N PRO A 71 5.15 3.66 22.66
CA PRO A 71 5.65 2.32 23.03
C PRO A 71 5.32 1.25 21.99
N ARG A 72 4.19 1.37 21.29
CA ARG A 72 3.80 0.43 20.23
C ARG A 72 4.70 0.58 19.01
N PHE A 73 5.03 1.80 18.61
CA PHE A 73 5.99 2.02 17.53
C PHE A 73 7.39 1.59 17.93
N ALA A 74 7.84 1.83 19.17
CA ALA A 74 9.13 1.34 19.63
C ALA A 74 9.26 -0.20 19.49
N ALA A 75 8.18 -0.94 19.70
CA ALA A 75 8.14 -2.38 19.44
C ALA A 75 8.14 -2.74 17.94
N VAL A 76 7.52 -1.93 17.08
CA VAL A 76 7.62 -2.06 15.62
C VAL A 76 9.05 -1.80 15.15
N ALA A 77 9.67 -0.73 15.63
CA ALA A 77 11.00 -0.28 15.25
C ALA A 77 12.07 -1.36 15.51
N ARG A 78 11.99 -2.05 16.66
CA ARG A 78 12.88 -3.19 16.97
C ARG A 78 12.71 -4.32 15.96
N ALA A 79 11.46 -4.77 15.73
CA ALA A 79 11.18 -5.85 14.79
C ALA A 79 11.57 -5.47 13.34
N PHE A 80 11.38 -4.21 12.96
CA PHE A 80 11.79 -3.69 11.66
C PHE A 80 13.31 -3.73 11.48
N ILE A 81 14.09 -3.36 12.50
CA ILE A 81 15.56 -3.43 12.43
C ILE A 81 16.04 -4.88 12.30
N ASP A 82 15.41 -5.83 13.00
CA ASP A 82 15.74 -7.24 12.87
C ASP A 82 15.44 -7.76 11.46
N TRP A 83 14.31 -7.37 10.89
CA TRP A 83 13.95 -7.69 9.50
C TRP A 83 14.90 -7.06 8.47
N GLU A 84 15.29 -5.79 8.65
CA GLU A 84 16.28 -5.12 7.80
C GLU A 84 17.64 -5.82 7.87
N LYS A 85 18.06 -6.26 9.06
CA LYS A 85 19.33 -6.95 9.26
C LYS A 85 19.40 -8.26 8.48
N GLU A 86 18.31 -9.01 8.42
CA GLU A 86 18.24 -10.26 7.65
C GLU A 86 18.41 -10.00 6.15
N ARG A 87 17.79 -8.93 5.63
CA ARG A 87 17.78 -8.61 4.20
C ARG A 87 19.03 -7.88 3.72
N HIS A 88 19.67 -7.09 4.59
CA HIS A 88 20.78 -6.19 4.27
C HIS A 88 21.89 -6.82 3.40
N PRO A 89 22.36 -8.08 3.63
CA PRO A 89 23.40 -8.69 2.79
C PRO A 89 23.00 -8.89 1.33
N SER A 90 21.69 -8.96 1.04
CA SER A 90 21.17 -9.17 -0.32
C SER A 90 20.86 -7.86 -1.06
N ILE A 91 20.90 -6.72 -0.37
CA ILE A 91 20.53 -5.41 -0.90
C ILE A 91 21.80 -4.69 -1.36
N ARG A 92 21.80 -4.26 -2.63
CA ARG A 92 22.87 -3.43 -3.21
C ARG A 92 22.58 -1.95 -2.99
N HIS A 93 21.34 -1.52 -3.20
CA HIS A 93 20.93 -0.12 -3.06
C HIS A 93 19.43 -0.03 -2.83
N SER A 94 18.98 1.00 -2.11
CA SER A 94 17.56 1.22 -1.80
C SER A 94 17.15 2.63 -2.22
N PHE A 95 15.99 2.74 -2.84
CA PHE A 95 15.31 3.99 -3.12
C PHE A 95 14.09 4.11 -2.21
N PHE A 96 13.83 5.30 -1.68
CA PHE A 96 12.73 5.57 -0.75
C PHE A 96 11.87 6.71 -1.27
N GLU A 97 10.55 6.64 -1.08
CA GLU A 97 9.57 7.58 -1.66
C GLU A 97 9.84 7.81 -3.16
N ALA A 98 10.11 6.73 -3.88
CA ALA A 98 10.52 6.78 -5.27
C ALA A 98 9.32 7.21 -6.12
N ARG A 99 9.44 8.35 -6.80
CA ARG A 99 8.36 8.88 -7.64
C ARG A 99 8.38 8.25 -9.03
N ALA A 100 7.23 7.80 -9.49
CA ALA A 100 7.01 7.34 -10.85
C ALA A 100 6.03 8.23 -11.61
N GLY A 101 6.28 8.36 -12.91
CA GLY A 101 5.31 8.91 -13.85
C GLY A 101 5.46 8.23 -15.20
N GLN A 102 4.38 7.64 -15.70
CA GLN A 102 4.36 6.96 -16.99
C GLN A 102 3.10 7.29 -17.78
N GLU A 103 3.25 7.38 -19.09
CA GLU A 103 2.12 7.43 -20.02
C GLU A 103 1.64 6.01 -20.29
N ILE A 104 0.35 5.76 -20.11
CA ILE A 104 -0.33 4.55 -20.57
C ILE A 104 -1.07 4.96 -21.85
N VAL A 105 -0.34 4.90 -22.97
CA VAL A 105 -0.78 5.43 -24.27
C VAL A 105 -2.07 4.77 -24.71
N GLU A 106 -2.20 3.47 -24.48
CA GLU A 106 -3.37 2.67 -24.83
C GLU A 106 -4.63 3.21 -24.14
N ALA A 107 -4.53 3.54 -22.85
CA ALA A 107 -5.61 4.11 -22.06
C ALA A 107 -5.78 5.63 -22.25
N GLY A 108 -4.81 6.29 -22.87
CA GLY A 108 -4.74 7.75 -23.04
C GLY A 108 -4.71 8.49 -21.70
N ILE A 109 -3.98 7.96 -20.71
CA ILE A 109 -3.81 8.56 -19.38
C ILE A 109 -2.34 8.60 -18.97
N ARG A 110 -2.02 9.51 -18.05
CA ARG A 110 -0.77 9.51 -17.31
C ARG A 110 -0.98 8.93 -15.93
N LEU A 111 -0.27 7.85 -15.60
CA LEU A 111 -0.25 7.27 -14.27
C LEU A 111 0.96 7.80 -13.49
N THR A 112 0.70 8.35 -12.32
CA THR A 112 1.73 8.84 -11.39
C THR A 112 1.55 8.17 -10.04
N GLY A 113 2.65 7.90 -9.34
CA GLY A 113 2.62 7.29 -8.02
C GLY A 113 3.93 7.46 -7.28
N VAL A 114 3.95 7.00 -6.04
CA VAL A 114 5.14 6.98 -5.19
C VAL A 114 5.22 5.59 -4.59
N ALA A 115 6.34 4.91 -4.76
CA ALA A 115 6.62 3.66 -4.07
C ALA A 115 7.36 3.97 -2.77
N ASP A 116 6.92 3.39 -1.65
CA ASP A 116 7.56 3.60 -0.35
C ASP A 116 9.03 3.22 -0.41
N ARG A 117 9.33 2.04 -0.97
CA ARG A 117 10.70 1.55 -1.12
C ARG A 117 10.90 0.60 -2.30
N ILE A 118 12.03 0.77 -2.98
CA ILE A 118 12.53 -0.13 -4.02
C ILE A 118 13.94 -0.57 -3.64
N ASP A 119 14.14 -1.85 -3.36
CA ASP A 119 15.44 -2.43 -3.08
C ASP A 119 16.02 -3.10 -4.32
N ILE A 120 17.12 -2.57 -4.84
CA ILE A 120 17.94 -3.24 -5.85
C ILE A 120 18.80 -4.27 -5.14
N LYS A 121 18.62 -5.54 -5.50
CA LYS A 121 19.36 -6.67 -4.93
C LYS A 121 20.72 -6.86 -5.61
N THR A 122 21.58 -7.63 -4.95
CA THR A 122 22.92 -7.98 -5.47
C THR A 122 22.88 -8.82 -6.75
N ASN A 123 21.78 -9.55 -6.99
CA ASN A 123 21.51 -10.26 -8.25
C ASN A 123 21.03 -9.34 -9.40
N GLY A 124 20.84 -8.04 -9.16
CA GLY A 124 20.38 -7.06 -10.15
C GLY A 124 18.86 -6.99 -10.32
N GLN A 125 18.09 -7.82 -9.63
CA GLN A 125 16.63 -7.74 -9.56
C GLN A 125 16.20 -6.75 -8.47
N ALA A 126 14.89 -6.47 -8.37
CA ALA A 126 14.37 -5.52 -7.40
C ALA A 126 13.20 -6.04 -6.58
N ASP A 127 13.22 -5.77 -5.27
CA ASP A 127 12.04 -5.90 -4.41
C ASP A 127 11.32 -4.56 -4.36
N ILE A 128 9.98 -4.58 -4.45
CA ILE A 128 9.12 -3.41 -4.25
C ILE A 128 8.38 -3.63 -2.94
N ILE A 129 8.51 -2.67 -2.03
CA ILE A 129 8.03 -2.77 -0.67
C ILE A 129 7.08 -1.62 -0.40
N ASP A 130 5.94 -1.97 0.19
CA ASP A 130 4.97 -1.03 0.71
C ASP A 130 4.73 -1.34 2.20
N TYR A 131 4.80 -0.30 3.02
CA TYR A 131 4.61 -0.40 4.46
C TYR A 131 3.10 -0.32 4.77
N LYS A 132 2.60 -1.20 5.66
CA LYS A 132 1.20 -1.16 6.08
C LYS A 132 1.08 -1.27 7.59
N THR A 133 0.36 -0.35 8.23
CA THR A 133 0.02 -0.44 9.66
C THR A 133 -1.17 -1.39 9.94
N GLY A 134 -1.90 -1.77 8.89
CA GLY A 134 -3.03 -2.69 8.91
C GLY A 134 -2.78 -3.99 8.14
N LEU A 135 -3.79 -4.86 8.13
CA LEU A 135 -3.77 -6.15 7.40
C LEU A 135 -4.33 -6.05 5.99
N ALA A 136 -5.03 -4.96 5.66
CA ALA A 136 -5.51 -4.68 4.31
C ALA A 136 -4.42 -3.93 3.51
N PRO A 137 -4.33 -4.16 2.18
CA PRO A 137 -4.98 -5.26 1.45
C PRO A 137 -4.36 -6.61 1.84
N SER A 138 -5.13 -7.69 1.73
CA SER A 138 -4.57 -9.03 1.86
C SER A 138 -3.76 -9.41 0.61
N VAL A 139 -2.84 -10.35 0.77
CA VAL A 139 -2.06 -10.95 -0.33
C VAL A 139 -2.97 -11.46 -1.47
N ASN A 140 -4.11 -12.05 -1.12
CA ASN A 140 -5.05 -12.58 -2.11
C ASN A 140 -5.80 -11.48 -2.87
N GLN A 141 -6.14 -10.37 -2.20
CA GLN A 141 -6.73 -9.20 -2.86
C GLN A 141 -5.72 -8.55 -3.82
N ALA A 142 -4.48 -8.37 -3.39
CA ALA A 142 -3.41 -7.82 -4.22
C ALA A 142 -3.12 -8.73 -5.43
N ARG A 143 -3.03 -10.05 -5.25
CA ARG A 143 -2.84 -11.02 -6.36
C ARG A 143 -4.05 -11.09 -7.31
N ALA A 144 -5.23 -10.77 -6.81
CA ALA A 144 -6.44 -10.63 -7.62
C ALA A 144 -6.55 -9.25 -8.29
N LEU A 145 -5.57 -8.36 -8.09
CA LEU A 145 -5.55 -6.98 -8.59
C LEU A 145 -6.75 -6.12 -8.14
N LEU A 146 -7.36 -6.49 -7.00
CA LEU A 146 -8.36 -5.65 -6.32
C LEU A 146 -7.70 -4.45 -5.64
N ASP A 147 -6.47 -4.63 -5.18
CA ASP A 147 -5.56 -3.54 -4.79
C ASP A 147 -4.29 -3.69 -5.64
N PRO A 148 -4.23 -3.02 -6.81
CA PRO A 148 -3.16 -3.22 -7.77
C PRO A 148 -1.93 -2.34 -7.48
N GLN A 149 -1.81 -1.71 -6.30
CA GLN A 149 -0.75 -0.73 -6.01
C GLN A 149 0.66 -1.29 -6.32
N LEU A 150 1.09 -2.35 -5.63
CA LEU A 150 2.40 -2.97 -5.84
C LEU A 150 2.61 -3.49 -7.26
N ALA A 151 1.54 -3.99 -7.91
CA ALA A 151 1.62 -4.49 -9.28
C ALA A 151 1.82 -3.36 -10.29
N LEU A 152 1.13 -2.22 -10.11
CA LEU A 152 1.31 -1.03 -10.94
C LEU A 152 2.68 -0.38 -10.73
N GLU A 153 3.21 -0.40 -9.51
CA GLU A 153 4.59 -0.01 -9.22
C GLU A 153 5.59 -0.93 -9.92
N ALA A 154 5.38 -2.25 -9.89
CA ALA A 154 6.20 -3.20 -10.64
C ALA A 154 6.19 -2.92 -12.16
N ALA A 155 5.02 -2.60 -12.71
CA ALA A 155 4.91 -2.22 -14.12
C ALA A 155 5.63 -0.91 -14.43
N ALA A 156 5.53 0.08 -13.53
CA ALA A 156 6.26 1.34 -13.62
C ALA A 156 7.78 1.13 -13.58
N LEU A 157 8.26 0.22 -12.72
CA LEU A 157 9.69 -0.14 -12.63
C LEU A 157 10.18 -0.79 -13.92
N MET A 158 9.46 -1.77 -14.46
CA MET A 158 9.81 -2.42 -15.73
C MET A 158 9.88 -1.43 -16.90
N ARG A 159 9.08 -0.36 -16.87
CA ARG A 159 9.05 0.70 -17.89
C ARG A 159 10.05 1.82 -17.63
N GLY A 160 10.87 1.74 -16.57
CA GLY A 160 11.85 2.77 -16.22
C GLY A 160 11.23 4.08 -15.73
N ALA A 161 9.99 4.04 -15.21
CA ALA A 161 9.26 5.23 -14.79
C ALA A 161 9.79 5.82 -13.47
N PHE A 162 10.53 5.03 -12.68
CA PHE A 162 11.30 5.52 -11.52
C PHE A 162 12.69 5.94 -11.98
N ARG A 163 12.86 7.24 -12.27
CA ARG A 163 14.06 7.77 -12.94
C ARG A 163 15.38 7.37 -12.27
N GLU A 164 15.42 7.33 -10.95
CA GLU A 164 16.63 7.01 -10.18
C GLU A 164 16.89 5.50 -10.07
N ALA A 165 15.84 4.68 -10.09
CA ALA A 165 15.94 3.23 -9.92
C ALA A 165 16.29 2.47 -11.21
N GLY A 166 16.18 3.13 -12.37
CA GLY A 166 16.36 2.48 -13.67
C GLY A 166 15.21 1.51 -13.98
N SER A 167 15.53 0.39 -14.64
CA SER A 167 14.54 -0.62 -15.06
C SER A 167 14.97 -2.05 -14.71
N PRO A 168 15.29 -2.35 -13.44
CA PRO A 168 15.56 -3.72 -13.00
C PRO A 168 14.30 -4.59 -13.14
N THR A 169 14.50 -5.89 -13.24
CA THR A 169 13.39 -6.86 -13.22
C THR A 169 12.82 -6.95 -11.79
N PRO A 170 11.51 -6.73 -11.57
CA PRO A 170 10.90 -6.93 -10.27
C PRO A 170 10.93 -8.43 -9.90
N GLU A 171 11.36 -8.74 -8.68
CA GLU A 171 11.45 -10.09 -8.12
C GLU A 171 10.36 -10.33 -7.07
N ASN A 172 10.28 -9.47 -6.05
CA ASN A 172 9.31 -9.63 -4.97
C ASN A 172 8.48 -8.38 -4.78
N LEU A 173 7.17 -8.55 -4.65
CA LEU A 173 6.22 -7.52 -4.26
C LEU A 173 5.82 -7.78 -2.81
N ILE A 174 6.17 -6.88 -1.90
CA ILE A 174 6.16 -7.17 -0.46
C ILE A 174 5.33 -6.13 0.28
N TYR A 175 4.38 -6.59 1.10
CA TYR A 175 3.80 -5.77 2.16
C TYR A 175 4.54 -6.00 3.46
N VAL A 176 5.12 -4.95 4.04
CA VAL A 176 5.72 -5.01 5.38
C VAL A 176 4.72 -4.51 6.40
N ARG A 177 4.24 -5.42 7.26
CA ARG A 177 3.21 -5.14 8.26
C ARG A 177 3.86 -4.53 9.52
N LEU A 178 3.78 -3.20 9.63
CA LEU A 178 4.29 -2.40 10.75
C LEU A 178 3.42 -2.56 12.01
N ARG A 179 3.45 -3.76 12.57
CA ARG A 179 2.64 -4.19 13.72
C ARG A 179 3.56 -4.51 14.90
N PRO A 180 3.19 -4.20 16.15
CA PRO A 180 4.10 -4.33 17.29
C PRO A 180 4.54 -5.77 17.58
N GLY A 181 5.83 -5.96 17.85
CA GLY A 181 6.40 -7.22 18.37
C GLY A 181 6.25 -8.39 17.39
N GLU A 182 5.86 -9.55 17.89
CA GLU A 182 5.67 -10.80 17.10
C GLU A 182 4.59 -10.70 16.01
N ARG A 183 3.82 -9.61 15.99
CA ARG A 183 2.82 -9.34 14.95
C ARG A 183 3.41 -8.65 13.73
N PHE A 184 4.68 -8.22 13.77
CA PHE A 184 5.41 -7.75 12.60
C PHE A 184 5.67 -8.91 11.65
N PHE A 185 5.39 -8.73 10.37
CA PHE A 185 5.74 -9.71 9.34
C PHE A 185 5.76 -9.06 7.96
N ALA A 186 6.42 -9.72 7.01
CA ALA A 186 6.43 -9.34 5.60
C ALA A 186 5.66 -10.39 4.78
N ASP A 187 4.69 -9.94 4.00
CA ASP A 187 3.90 -10.77 3.10
C ASP A 187 4.39 -10.59 1.65
N GLN A 188 4.74 -11.68 0.98
CA GLN A 188 5.04 -11.66 -0.46
C GLN A 188 3.76 -11.89 -1.28
N VAL A 189 3.48 -10.99 -2.24
CA VAL A 189 2.29 -11.02 -3.09
C VAL A 189 2.41 -12.04 -4.21
N ASN A 190 3.52 -12.01 -4.96
CA ASN A 190 3.84 -13.00 -5.98
C ASN A 190 4.13 -14.38 -5.35
N ASN A 191 3.85 -15.45 -6.09
CA ASN A 191 3.87 -16.81 -5.56
C ASN A 191 4.28 -17.88 -6.59
N GLU A 192 5.06 -17.49 -7.60
CA GLU A 192 5.66 -18.34 -8.65
C GLU A 192 6.43 -19.54 -8.08
N HIS A 193 7.01 -19.41 -6.89
CA HIS A 193 7.75 -20.48 -6.22
C HIS A 193 6.90 -21.29 -5.22
N SER A 194 5.60 -21.01 -5.11
CA SER A 194 4.72 -21.73 -4.19
C SER A 194 4.41 -23.13 -4.71
N SER A 195 4.73 -24.16 -3.92
CA SER A 195 4.42 -25.57 -4.21
C SER A 195 2.94 -25.93 -3.99
N ARG A 196 2.12 -24.98 -3.54
CA ARG A 196 0.71 -25.23 -3.23
C ARG A 196 -0.12 -25.23 -4.51
N SER A 197 -0.79 -26.35 -4.76
CA SER A 197 -1.89 -26.46 -5.73
C SER A 197 -3.07 -25.60 -5.26
N GLY A 198 -2.99 -24.30 -5.54
CA GLY A 198 -4.08 -23.35 -5.31
C GLY A 198 -5.12 -23.42 -6.42
N LYS A 199 -6.33 -22.89 -6.16
CA LYS A 199 -7.40 -22.78 -7.17
C LYS A 199 -7.05 -21.86 -8.35
N ARG A 200 -5.99 -21.06 -8.24
CA ARG A 200 -5.51 -20.14 -9.28
C ARG A 200 -4.03 -20.43 -9.57
N PRO A 201 -3.59 -20.30 -10.83
CA PRO A 201 -2.19 -20.48 -11.17
C PRO A 201 -1.33 -19.48 -10.38
N PRO A 202 -0.12 -19.90 -9.96
CA PRO A 202 0.81 -18.99 -9.31
C PRO A 202 1.22 -17.89 -10.29
N LYS A 203 1.52 -16.70 -9.75
CA LYS A 203 1.90 -15.53 -10.54
C LYS A 203 3.20 -14.94 -10.03
N SER A 204 4.10 -14.63 -10.96
CA SER A 204 5.31 -13.84 -10.75
C SER A 204 4.99 -12.36 -10.59
N ALA A 205 5.97 -11.59 -10.09
CA ALA A 205 5.87 -10.13 -10.04
C ALA A 205 5.67 -9.51 -11.44
N ILE A 206 6.29 -10.08 -12.47
CA ILE A 206 6.20 -9.64 -13.87
C ILE A 206 4.79 -9.87 -14.44
N GLU A 207 4.19 -11.02 -14.17
CA GLU A 207 2.83 -11.33 -14.63
C GLU A 207 1.81 -10.40 -13.96
N LEU A 208 1.93 -10.19 -12.64
CA LEU A 208 1.09 -9.25 -11.91
C LEU A 208 1.23 -7.83 -12.46
N ALA A 209 2.46 -7.39 -12.73
CA ALA A 209 2.73 -6.09 -13.34
C ALA A 209 2.04 -5.92 -14.70
N THR A 210 2.23 -6.90 -15.58
CA THR A 210 1.66 -6.89 -16.94
C THR A 210 0.14 -6.86 -16.89
N GLU A 211 -0.47 -7.77 -16.13
CA GLU A 211 -1.92 -7.84 -15.98
C GLU A 211 -2.52 -6.57 -15.37
N SER A 212 -1.83 -5.94 -14.41
CA SER A 212 -2.34 -4.72 -13.76
C SER A 212 -2.52 -3.56 -14.74
N ILE A 213 -1.59 -3.39 -15.68
CA ILE A 213 -1.69 -2.36 -16.73
C ILE A 213 -2.79 -2.71 -17.73
N GLU A 214 -2.90 -3.99 -18.12
CA GLU A 214 -3.97 -4.43 -19.02
C GLU A 214 -5.36 -4.22 -18.41
N GLN A 215 -5.55 -4.59 -17.14
CA GLN A 215 -6.82 -4.40 -16.43
C GLN A 215 -7.13 -2.92 -16.24
N LEU A 216 -6.15 -2.11 -15.85
CA LEU A 216 -6.31 -0.66 -15.74
C LEU A 216 -6.71 -0.04 -17.09
N THR A 217 -6.06 -0.47 -18.18
CA THR A 217 -6.35 0.02 -19.53
C THR A 217 -7.78 -0.32 -19.95
N LYS A 218 -8.20 -1.58 -19.77
CA LYS A 218 -9.58 -2.02 -20.03
C LYS A 218 -10.59 -1.25 -19.19
N PHE A 219 -10.30 -1.07 -17.90
CA PHE A 219 -11.16 -0.34 -16.98
C PHE A 219 -11.35 1.12 -17.42
N VAL A 220 -10.26 1.82 -17.75
CA VAL A 220 -10.31 3.20 -18.25
C VAL A 220 -11.10 3.31 -19.55
N HIS A 221 -10.90 2.39 -20.51
CA HIS A 221 -11.67 2.38 -21.75
C HIS A 221 -13.17 2.18 -21.49
N SER A 222 -13.52 1.23 -20.64
CA SER A 222 -14.92 0.93 -20.33
C SER A 222 -15.65 2.12 -19.70
N LEU A 223 -14.96 2.87 -18.84
CA LEU A 223 -15.49 4.13 -18.29
C LEU A 223 -15.62 5.23 -19.37
N ARG A 224 -14.62 5.40 -20.24
CA ARG A 224 -14.61 6.47 -21.26
C ARG A 224 -15.63 6.23 -22.38
N ASN A 225 -15.88 4.97 -22.72
CA ASN A 225 -16.85 4.59 -23.75
C ASN A 225 -18.29 4.53 -23.23
N GLY A 226 -18.49 4.75 -21.92
CA GLY A 226 -19.81 4.71 -21.29
C GLY A 226 -20.39 3.29 -21.15
N GLU A 227 -19.58 2.24 -21.35
CA GLU A 227 -19.98 0.85 -21.10
C GLU A 227 -20.23 0.62 -19.60
N ASN A 228 -19.41 1.25 -18.76
CA ASN A 228 -19.57 1.25 -17.31
C ASN A 228 -19.69 2.69 -16.78
N GLY A 229 -20.61 2.88 -15.84
CA GLY A 229 -20.74 4.15 -15.12
C GLY A 229 -19.66 4.31 -14.03
N PHE A 230 -19.51 5.53 -13.52
CA PHE A 230 -18.69 5.81 -12.33
C PHE A 230 -19.42 5.33 -11.07
N ALA A 231 -19.42 4.01 -10.86
CA ALA A 231 -20.01 3.41 -9.68
C ALA A 231 -19.25 3.84 -8.42
N SER A 232 -19.98 4.12 -7.35
CA SER A 232 -19.39 4.43 -6.04
C SER A 232 -18.70 3.21 -5.41
N ARG A 233 -19.12 1.99 -5.79
CA ARG A 233 -18.59 0.71 -5.30
C ARG A 233 -18.55 -0.32 -6.43
N LEU A 234 -17.34 -0.70 -6.84
CA LEU A 234 -17.11 -1.61 -7.96
C LEU A 234 -16.92 -3.07 -7.50
N VAL A 235 -16.36 -3.28 -6.31
CA VAL A 235 -16.12 -4.63 -5.78
C VAL A 235 -17.36 -5.09 -4.99
N PRO A 236 -17.96 -6.25 -5.31
CA PRO A 236 -19.17 -6.73 -4.61
C PRO A 236 -19.00 -6.86 -3.08
N GLU A 237 -17.81 -7.21 -2.62
CA GLU A 237 -17.48 -7.31 -1.19
C GLU A 237 -17.49 -5.93 -0.49
N GLU A 238 -17.16 -4.86 -1.22
CA GLU A 238 -17.26 -3.47 -0.73
C GLU A 238 -18.70 -2.95 -0.74
N GLN A 239 -19.60 -3.53 -1.57
CA GLN A 239 -21.01 -3.15 -1.60
C GLN A 239 -21.73 -3.46 -0.26
N GLN A 240 -21.23 -4.43 0.50
CA GLN A 240 -21.78 -4.80 1.82
C GLN A 240 -21.20 -4.00 3.00
N SER A 241 -20.14 -3.21 2.77
CA SER A 241 -19.52 -2.39 3.82
C SER A 241 -20.32 -1.10 4.03
N TYR A 242 -20.70 -0.75 5.26
CA TYR A 242 -21.37 0.52 5.55
C TYR A 242 -20.36 1.52 6.13
N GLY A 243 -20.42 2.81 5.72
CA GLY A 243 -19.66 3.89 6.37
C GLY A 243 -18.58 4.56 5.52
N GLY A 244 -18.67 4.50 4.19
CA GLY A 244 -17.85 5.29 3.29
C GLY A 244 -18.14 6.79 3.40
N GLU A 245 -17.10 7.62 3.32
CA GLU A 245 -17.16 9.08 3.54
C GLU A 245 -18.19 9.80 2.66
N TYR A 246 -18.55 9.24 1.50
CA TYR A 246 -19.51 9.81 0.56
C TYR A 246 -20.73 8.91 0.32
N ASP A 247 -20.96 7.87 1.14
CA ASP A 247 -22.09 6.94 0.98
C ASP A 247 -23.44 7.67 1.01
N HIS A 248 -23.52 8.73 1.83
CA HIS A 248 -24.68 9.60 1.93
C HIS A 248 -24.95 10.37 0.62
N LEU A 249 -23.91 10.75 -0.13
CA LEU A 249 -24.06 11.38 -1.45
C LEU A 249 -24.42 10.35 -2.52
N ALA A 250 -23.92 9.13 -2.38
CA ALA A 250 -24.21 8.03 -3.30
C ALA A 250 -25.54 7.33 -3.02
N ARG A 251 -26.34 7.83 -2.06
CA ARG A 251 -27.65 7.29 -1.62
C ARG A 251 -27.61 5.80 -1.31
N VAL A 252 -26.47 5.27 -0.88
CA VAL A 252 -26.25 3.82 -0.72
C VAL A 252 -27.27 3.20 0.23
N SER A 253 -27.61 3.90 1.32
CA SER A 253 -28.62 3.48 2.29
C SER A 253 -30.04 3.36 1.72
N GLU A 254 -30.37 4.05 0.63
CA GLU A 254 -31.70 3.97 0.03
C GLU A 254 -31.84 2.77 -0.91
N TRP A 255 -30.74 2.30 -1.49
CA TRP A 255 -30.72 1.15 -2.39
C TRP A 255 -30.41 -0.17 -1.67
N SER A 256 -29.76 -0.13 -0.50
CA SER A 256 -29.44 -1.32 0.28
C SER A 256 -30.62 -1.85 1.11
N THR A 257 -31.69 -1.07 1.28
CA THR A 257 -32.95 -1.47 1.95
C THR A 257 -34.05 -1.89 0.98
N ALA A 258 -33.81 -1.91 -0.33
CA ALA A 258 -34.75 -2.50 -1.28
C ALA A 258 -34.61 -4.03 -1.25
N GLU A 259 -35.20 -4.69 -0.24
CA GLU A 259 -35.53 -6.10 -0.36
C GLU A 259 -36.47 -6.27 -1.58
N PRO A 260 -36.28 -7.30 -2.42
CA PRO A 260 -37.31 -7.65 -3.40
C PRO A 260 -38.55 -8.05 -2.59
N GLY A 261 -39.61 -7.25 -2.70
CA GLY A 261 -40.88 -7.58 -2.07
C GLY A 261 -41.30 -8.98 -2.49
N ASP A 262 -41.65 -9.80 -1.50
CA ASP A 262 -42.37 -11.05 -1.70
C ASP A 262 -43.58 -10.73 -2.60
N GLY A 263 -43.52 -11.22 -3.84
CA GLY A 263 -44.68 -11.32 -4.69
C GLY A 263 -45.54 -12.45 -4.14
N ASP A 264 -46.67 -12.09 -3.51
CA ASP A 264 -47.80 -12.98 -3.33
C ASP A 264 -48.20 -13.53 -4.71
N ASP A 265 -47.93 -14.83 -4.93
CA ASP A 265 -48.58 -15.62 -5.98
C ASP A 265 -49.96 -16.07 -5.45
N ASP A 266 -51.00 -15.85 -6.28
CA ASP A 266 -52.39 -16.29 -6.13
C ASP A 266 -52.55 -17.80 -5.81
#